data_AF-A0A8S3G215-F1
#
_entry.id   AF-A0A8S3G215-F1
#
_cell.length_a   1.000
_cell.length_b   1.000
_cell.length_c   1.000
_cell.angle_alpha   90.00
_cell.angle_beta   90.00
_cell.angle_gamma   90.00
#
_symmetry.space_group_name_H-M   'P 1'
#
loop_
_entity.id
_entity.type
_entity.pdbx_description
1 polymer ?
#
loop_
_entity_poly.entity_id
_entity_poly.type
_entity_poly.pdbx_seq_one_letter_code
_entity_poly.pdbx_strand_id
1 'polypeptide(L)'
;MEIELYYGNKSNFNMTNFSSNIICTGELESELRMNMEPTKATIDSRAQIKQSGTIDCLKDFRDLPKMSITFYYNNMPQKIDFSFPIYLNKYIEKATMDSNNFFLRWKNLEKSSQEFQKIFPANFPMIYDDCHQK
;
A
#
# COMPACT_ATOMS: atom_id res chain seq x y z
N MET A 1 5.29 -8.55 -5.22
CA MET A 1 4.13 -8.84 -4.34
C MET A 1 2.87 -8.85 -5.19
N GLU A 2 2.03 -9.88 -5.10
CA GLU A 2 0.73 -9.89 -5.77
C GLU A 2 -0.30 -9.07 -4.98
N ILE A 3 -1.15 -8.34 -5.70
CA ILE A 3 -2.21 -7.54 -5.11
C ILE A 3 -3.50 -7.70 -5.89
N GLU A 4 -4.61 -7.72 -5.17
CA GLU A 4 -5.96 -7.72 -5.73
C GLU A 4 -6.76 -6.54 -5.16
N LEU A 5 -7.35 -5.77 -6.05
CA LEU A 5 -8.21 -4.64 -5.72
C LEU A 5 -9.65 -4.96 -6.10
N TYR A 6 -10.57 -4.70 -5.18
CA TYR A 6 -11.99 -5.00 -5.34
C TYR A 6 -12.80 -3.70 -5.36
N TYR A 7 -13.43 -3.42 -6.50
CA TYR A 7 -14.26 -2.23 -6.69
C TYR A 7 -15.73 -2.63 -6.67
N GLY A 8 -16.41 -2.37 -5.54
CA GLY A 8 -17.81 -2.69 -5.34
C GLY A 8 -18.72 -1.48 -5.60
N ASN A 9 -19.59 -1.58 -6.59
CA ASN A 9 -20.64 -0.59 -6.82
C ASN A 9 -21.80 -0.85 -5.85
N LYS A 10 -21.95 0.02 -4.84
CA LYS A 10 -23.04 -0.08 -3.85
C LYS A 10 -24.33 0.60 -4.29
N SER A 11 -24.34 1.27 -5.44
CA SER A 11 -25.49 2.01 -5.94
C SER A 11 -26.45 1.12 -6.74
N ASN A 12 -27.59 1.70 -7.14
CA ASN A 12 -28.58 1.06 -8.01
C ASN A 12 -28.36 1.35 -9.50
N PHE A 13 -27.34 2.11 -9.88
CA PHE A 13 -27.04 2.47 -11.27
C PHE A 13 -25.65 1.98 -11.67
N ASN A 14 -25.45 1.75 -12.97
CA ASN A 14 -24.14 1.35 -13.48
C ASN A 14 -23.14 2.51 -13.37
N MET A 15 -21.89 2.19 -13.06
CA MET A 15 -20.75 3.11 -13.17
C MET A 15 -20.06 2.85 -14.50
N THR A 16 -20.00 3.85 -15.39
CA THR A 16 -19.43 3.73 -16.74
C THR A 16 -18.12 4.51 -16.86
N ASN A 17 -17.35 4.23 -17.91
CA ASN A 17 -16.00 4.77 -18.12
C ASN A 17 -15.12 4.67 -16.86
N PHE A 18 -15.23 3.55 -16.16
CA PHE A 18 -14.46 3.26 -14.97
C PHE A 18 -12.98 3.11 -15.33
N SER A 19 -12.13 3.80 -14.59
CA SER A 19 -10.68 3.72 -14.67
C SER A 19 -10.09 3.80 -13.27
N SER A 20 -9.07 2.98 -13.00
CA SER A 20 -8.30 3.03 -11.77
C SER A 20 -6.82 3.04 -12.13
N ASN A 21 -6.12 4.05 -11.63
CA ASN A 21 -4.71 4.26 -11.91
C ASN A 21 -3.97 4.46 -10.59
N ILE A 22 -2.86 3.75 -10.43
CA ILE A 22 -1.91 4.02 -9.35
C ILE A 22 -0.71 4.71 -9.96
N ILE A 23 -0.35 5.85 -9.40
CA ILE A 23 0.65 6.76 -9.94
C ILE A 23 1.78 6.87 -8.91
N CYS A 24 2.97 6.48 -9.32
CA CYS A 24 4.21 6.85 -8.64
C CYS A 24 4.71 8.17 -9.23
N THR A 25 5.15 9.09 -8.38
CA THR A 25 5.65 10.41 -8.81
C THR A 25 7.00 10.70 -8.17
N GLY A 26 7.88 11.43 -8.88
CA GLY A 26 9.20 11.80 -8.33
C GLY A 26 10.11 10.59 -8.19
N GLU A 27 10.84 10.49 -7.08
CA GLU A 27 11.80 9.40 -6.83
C GLU A 27 11.13 8.02 -6.84
N LEU A 28 9.89 7.95 -6.34
CA LEU A 28 9.09 6.73 -6.20
C LEU A 28 8.89 5.97 -7.52
N GLU A 29 8.90 6.67 -8.67
CA GLU A 29 8.79 6.05 -10.00
C GLU A 29 9.97 5.07 -10.27
N SER A 30 11.15 5.38 -9.72
CA SER A 30 12.35 4.55 -9.85
C SER A 30 12.52 3.52 -8.72
N GLU A 31 11.77 3.66 -7.64
CA GLU A 31 11.87 2.83 -6.43
C GLU A 31 10.81 1.73 -6.37
N LEU A 32 9.62 2.00 -6.91
CA LEU A 32 8.48 1.10 -6.86
C LEU A 32 7.83 0.95 -8.23
N ARG A 33 7.80 -0.28 -8.74
CA ARG A 33 7.14 -0.61 -10.01
C ARG A 33 5.79 -1.26 -9.74
N MET A 34 4.76 -0.78 -10.42
CA MET A 34 3.42 -1.36 -10.37
C MET A 34 2.97 -1.82 -11.75
N ASN A 35 2.57 -3.08 -11.85
CA ASN A 35 2.01 -3.65 -13.05
C ASN A 35 0.57 -4.09 -12.75
N MET A 36 -0.40 -3.24 -13.07
CA MET A 36 -1.81 -3.51 -12.83
C MET A 36 -2.47 -3.99 -14.13
N GLU A 37 -3.30 -5.03 -14.04
CA GLU A 37 -4.11 -5.47 -15.17
C GLU A 37 -5.18 -4.42 -15.53
N PRO A 38 -5.61 -4.35 -16.80
CA PRO A 38 -6.73 -3.51 -17.20
C PRO A 38 -8.02 -3.84 -16.44
N THR A 39 -8.81 -2.82 -16.12
CA THR A 39 -10.13 -2.98 -15.48
C THR A 39 -11.25 -2.99 -16.52
N LYS A 40 -12.42 -3.52 -16.12
CA LYS A 40 -13.65 -3.34 -16.91
C LYS A 40 -14.04 -1.86 -16.88
N ALA A 41 -14.40 -1.32 -18.04
CA ALA A 41 -14.87 0.06 -18.17
C ALA A 41 -16.27 0.31 -17.56
N THR A 42 -17.00 -0.75 -17.19
CA THR A 42 -18.31 -0.65 -16.55
C THR A 42 -18.36 -1.55 -15.31
N ILE A 43 -18.89 -1.01 -14.22
CA ILE A 43 -19.27 -1.76 -13.02
C ILE A 43 -20.79 -1.68 -12.88
N ASP A 44 -21.46 -2.81 -13.07
CA ASP A 44 -22.91 -2.88 -12.99
C ASP A 44 -23.43 -2.51 -11.60
N SER A 45 -24.68 -2.08 -11.56
CA SER A 45 -25.43 -1.87 -10.33
C SER A 45 -25.30 -3.08 -9.41
N ARG A 46 -24.95 -2.83 -8.13
CA ARG A 46 -24.76 -3.88 -7.11
C ARG A 46 -23.68 -4.93 -7.44
N ALA A 47 -22.84 -4.70 -8.43
CA ALA A 47 -21.78 -5.62 -8.81
C ALA A 47 -20.43 -5.23 -8.21
N GLN A 48 -19.50 -6.18 -8.25
CA GLN A 48 -18.11 -5.97 -7.89
C GLN A 48 -17.21 -6.47 -9.03
N ILE A 49 -16.16 -5.71 -9.33
CA ILE A 49 -15.09 -6.15 -10.21
C ILE A 49 -13.79 -6.28 -9.43
N LYS A 50 -12.90 -7.13 -9.94
CA LYS A 50 -11.56 -7.35 -9.42
C LYS A 50 -10.52 -6.83 -10.41
N GLN A 51 -9.46 -6.23 -9.89
CA GLN A 51 -8.25 -5.89 -10.64
C GLN A 51 -7.07 -6.53 -9.95
N SER A 52 -6.35 -7.39 -10.66
CA SER A 52 -5.13 -8.01 -10.16
C SER A 52 -3.91 -7.23 -10.66
N GLY A 53 -2.80 -7.36 -9.95
CA GLY A 53 -1.55 -6.76 -10.35
C GLY A 53 -0.38 -7.21 -9.50
N THR A 54 0.80 -6.72 -9.84
CA THR A 54 2.02 -6.94 -9.09
C THR A 54 2.68 -5.63 -8.71
N ILE A 55 3.30 -5.62 -7.53
CA ILE A 55 4.09 -4.51 -7.03
C ILE A 55 5.50 -5.01 -6.69
N ASP A 56 6.49 -4.44 -7.35
CA ASP A 56 7.91 -4.76 -7.19
C ASP A 56 8.63 -3.60 -6.51
N CYS A 57 9.20 -3.88 -5.33
CA CYS A 57 10.07 -2.96 -4.60
C CYS A 57 11.48 -3.07 -5.19
N LEU A 58 11.89 -2.04 -5.93
CA LEU A 58 13.21 -1.99 -6.58
C LEU A 58 14.27 -1.40 -5.64
N LYS A 59 13.86 -0.46 -4.78
CA LYS A 59 14.69 0.20 -3.76
C LYS A 59 13.86 0.49 -2.52
N ASP A 60 14.53 0.88 -1.43
CA ASP A 60 13.84 1.48 -0.29
C ASP A 60 13.12 2.76 -0.72
N PHE A 61 11.92 2.95 -0.19
CA PHE A 61 11.07 4.10 -0.50
C PHE A 61 10.36 4.61 0.75
N ARG A 62 9.98 5.89 0.74
CA ARG A 62 9.29 6.55 1.87
C ARG A 62 7.93 7.11 1.48
N ASP A 63 7.79 7.56 0.24
CA ASP A 63 6.56 8.15 -0.26
C ASP A 63 5.54 7.10 -0.66
N LEU A 64 4.26 7.45 -0.51
CA LEU A 64 3.15 6.60 -0.91
C LEU A 64 2.72 6.93 -2.34
N PRO A 65 2.48 5.92 -3.20
CA PRO A 65 1.85 6.09 -4.50
C PRO A 65 0.46 6.72 -4.33
N LYS A 66 -0.04 7.37 -5.38
CA LYS A 66 -1.39 7.94 -5.40
C LYS A 66 -2.31 7.09 -6.25
N MET A 67 -3.46 6.69 -5.72
CA MET A 67 -4.51 6.07 -6.49
C MET A 67 -5.53 7.14 -6.92
N SER A 68 -5.89 7.10 -8.21
CA SER A 68 -6.92 7.92 -8.84
C SER A 68 -7.94 7.01 -9.52
N ILE A 69 -9.18 7.09 -9.06
CA ILE A 69 -10.31 6.36 -9.62
C ILE A 69 -11.25 7.37 -10.28
N THR A 70 -11.58 7.14 -11.55
CA THR A 70 -12.52 7.97 -12.31
C THR A 70 -13.62 7.11 -12.92
N PHE A 71 -14.84 7.62 -12.94
CA PHE A 71 -16.00 6.97 -13.55
C PHE A 71 -17.13 7.98 -13.74
N TYR A 72 -18.16 7.61 -14.47
CA TYR A 72 -19.42 8.35 -14.56
C TYR A 72 -20.49 7.64 -13.75
N TYR A 73 -21.24 8.40 -12.97
CA TYR A 73 -22.40 7.94 -12.23
C TYR A 73 -23.57 8.88 -12.53
N ASN A 74 -24.65 8.35 -13.08
CA ASN A 74 -25.80 9.15 -13.57
C ASN A 74 -25.36 10.31 -14.48
N ASN A 75 -24.49 10.02 -15.45
CA ASN A 75 -23.89 10.98 -16.40
C ASN A 75 -23.05 12.11 -15.78
N MET A 76 -22.78 12.05 -14.47
CA MET A 76 -21.89 12.98 -13.78
C MET A 76 -20.51 12.35 -13.58
N PRO A 77 -19.42 13.02 -13.96
CA PRO A 77 -18.07 12.51 -13.72
C PRO A 77 -17.77 12.51 -12.22
N GLN A 78 -17.16 11.43 -11.76
CA GLN A 78 -16.70 11.21 -10.40
C GLN A 78 -15.19 10.99 -10.42
N LYS A 79 -14.49 11.54 -9.43
CA LYS A 79 -13.06 11.33 -9.21
C LYS A 79 -12.77 11.13 -7.74
N ILE A 80 -11.98 10.13 -7.42
CA ILE A 80 -11.54 9.81 -6.07
C ILE A 80 -10.02 9.66 -6.09
N ASP A 81 -9.34 10.51 -5.34
CA ASP A 81 -7.88 10.50 -5.19
C ASP A 81 -7.50 10.19 -3.74
N PHE A 82 -6.56 9.28 -3.51
CA PHE A 82 -6.04 8.97 -2.18
C PHE A 82 -4.63 8.36 -2.23
N SER A 83 -3.92 8.40 -1.09
CA SER A 83 -2.63 7.71 -0.95
C SER A 83 -2.84 6.20 -0.88
N PHE A 84 -2.21 5.48 -1.80
CA PHE A 84 -2.28 4.03 -1.87
C PHE A 84 -1.39 3.40 -0.78
N PRO A 85 -1.94 2.56 0.12
CA PRO A 85 -1.28 2.16 1.35
C PRO A 85 -0.28 1.01 1.15
N ILE A 86 0.73 1.22 0.30
CA ILE A 86 1.87 0.32 0.14
C ILE A 86 3.08 0.92 0.87
N TYR A 87 3.65 0.15 1.78
CA TYR A 87 4.72 0.60 2.67
C TYR A 87 5.91 -0.34 2.57
N LEU A 88 7.12 0.17 2.79
CA LEU A 88 8.37 -0.60 2.70
C LEU A 88 8.36 -1.85 3.59
N ASN A 89 7.70 -1.80 4.75
CA ASN A 89 7.61 -2.93 5.66
C ASN A 89 6.89 -4.17 5.08
N LYS A 90 6.14 -4.01 3.97
CA LYS A 90 5.56 -5.15 3.24
C LYS A 90 6.60 -6.03 2.55
N TYR A 91 7.83 -5.55 2.40
CA TYR A 91 8.94 -6.25 1.77
C TYR A 91 9.99 -6.75 2.77
N ILE A 92 9.72 -6.67 4.07
CA ILE A 92 10.62 -7.19 5.12
C ILE A 92 10.37 -8.67 5.33
N GLU A 93 11.41 -9.48 5.14
CA GLU A 93 11.39 -10.89 5.50
C GLU A 93 11.73 -11.09 6.99
N LYS A 94 11.05 -12.05 7.63
CA LYS A 94 11.31 -12.39 9.02
C LYS A 94 12.68 -13.06 9.14
N ALA A 95 13.55 -12.50 9.98
CA ALA A 95 14.84 -13.10 10.33
C ALA A 95 14.74 -13.79 11.71
N THR A 96 14.82 -15.12 11.73
CA THR A 96 14.90 -15.88 13.00
C THR A 96 16.36 -16.00 13.41
N MET A 97 16.69 -15.62 14.65
CA MET A 97 18.04 -15.74 15.21
C MET A 97 17.98 -15.89 16.73
N ASP A 98 19.03 -16.48 17.32
CA ASP A 98 19.21 -16.52 18.77
C ASP A 98 19.69 -15.18 19.35
N SER A 99 19.69 -15.09 20.69
CA SER A 99 20.09 -13.88 21.42
C SER A 99 21.52 -13.44 21.12
N ASN A 100 22.46 -14.39 21.03
CA ASN A 100 23.88 -14.08 20.84
C ASN A 100 24.11 -13.45 19.46
N ASN A 101 23.50 -14.05 18.43
CA ASN A 101 23.54 -13.55 17.06
C ASN A 101 22.86 -12.19 16.91
N PHE A 102 21.73 -11.97 17.61
CA PHE A 102 21.08 -10.66 17.64
C PHE A 102 22.00 -9.57 18.18
N PHE A 103 22.59 -9.76 19.37
CA PHE A 103 23.44 -8.76 20.00
C PHE A 103 24.74 -8.51 19.22
N LEU A 104 25.30 -9.54 18.58
CA LEU A 104 26.45 -9.38 17.71
C LEU A 104 26.11 -8.45 16.53
N ARG A 105 24.98 -8.68 15.85
CA ARG A 105 24.54 -7.84 14.72
C ARG A 105 24.17 -6.43 15.16
N TRP A 106 23.49 -6.29 16.31
CA TRP A 106 23.11 -4.99 16.86
C TRP A 106 24.32 -4.10 17.11
N LYS A 107 25.39 -4.64 17.71
CA LYS A 107 26.63 -3.90 17.98
C LYS A 107 27.40 -3.50 16.73
N ASN A 108 27.22 -4.21 15.62
CA ASN A 108 27.88 -3.92 14.35
C ASN A 108 27.24 -2.74 13.57
N LEU A 109 26.13 -2.16 14.07
CA LEU A 109 25.53 -0.94 13.51
C LEU A 109 26.28 0.30 14.05
N GLU A 110 27.49 0.53 13.53
CA GLU A 110 28.40 1.55 14.08
C GLU A 110 28.15 2.97 13.57
N LYS A 111 27.40 3.15 12.46
CA LYS A 111 27.17 4.48 11.89
C LYS A 111 25.94 5.11 12.54
N SER A 112 26.08 6.36 12.98
CA SER A 112 24.96 7.13 13.54
C SER A 112 23.76 7.26 12.59
N SER A 113 23.97 7.19 11.27
CA SER A 113 22.89 7.20 10.26
C SER A 113 22.11 5.88 10.16
N GLN A 114 22.56 4.82 10.83
CA GLN A 114 21.87 3.51 10.86
C GLN A 114 20.94 3.37 12.06
N GLU A 115 21.03 4.28 13.04
CA GLU A 115 20.16 4.31 14.20
C GLU A 115 19.12 5.42 14.08
N PHE A 116 17.86 5.09 14.38
CA PHE A 116 16.77 6.05 14.44
C PHE A 116 15.92 5.79 15.68
N GLN A 117 15.80 6.82 16.53
CA GLN A 117 14.99 6.76 17.76
C GLN A 117 13.87 7.81 17.70
N LYS A 118 12.65 7.40 18.09
CA LYS A 118 11.49 8.29 18.14
C LYS A 118 10.72 8.09 19.44
N ILE A 119 10.46 9.18 20.17
CA ILE A 119 9.61 9.22 21.35
C ILE A 119 8.26 9.83 20.95
N PHE A 120 7.16 9.15 21.26
CA PHE A 120 5.81 9.59 20.90
C PHE A 120 4.77 9.16 21.96
N PRO A 121 3.69 9.93 22.15
CA PRO A 121 2.59 9.53 23.03
C PRO A 121 1.82 8.34 22.44
N ALA A 122 1.29 7.47 23.28
CA ALA A 122 0.50 6.33 22.84
C ALA A 122 -0.84 6.80 22.25
N ASN A 123 -1.12 6.46 20.98
CA ASN A 123 -2.41 6.72 20.32
C ASN A 123 -3.49 5.70 20.69
N PHE A 124 -3.10 4.55 21.25
CA PHE A 124 -3.98 3.46 21.67
C PHE A 124 -3.56 2.98 23.07
N PRO A 125 -4.45 2.32 23.83
CA PRO A 125 -4.09 1.70 25.10
C PRO A 125 -2.91 0.72 24.95
N MET A 126 -2.01 0.71 25.94
CA MET A 126 -0.87 -0.22 25.99
C MET A 126 -1.31 -1.54 26.63
N ILE A 127 -2.05 -2.34 25.86
CA ILE A 127 -2.50 -3.69 26.26
C ILE A 127 -1.45 -4.71 25.79
N TYR A 128 -0.98 -5.57 26.70
CA TYR A 128 0.16 -6.47 26.47
C TYR A 128 -0.01 -7.37 25.24
N ASP A 129 -1.19 -7.97 25.06
CA ASP A 129 -1.44 -8.95 23.99
C ASP A 129 -1.63 -8.30 22.60
N ASP A 130 -2.06 -7.04 22.54
CA ASP A 130 -2.36 -6.34 21.28
C ASP A 130 -1.11 -5.85 20.56
N CYS A 131 0.00 -5.68 21.29
CA CYS A 131 1.28 -5.23 20.73
C CYS A 131 1.93 -6.28 19.81
N HIS A 132 1.58 -7.56 19.95
CA HIS A 132 2.16 -8.66 19.18
C HIS A 132 1.38 -9.01 17.90
N GLN A 133 0.21 -8.41 17.68
CA GLN A 133 -0.70 -8.75 16.57
C GLN A 133 -0.63 -7.77 15.38
N LYS A 134 0.24 -6.75 15.43
CA LYS A 134 0.33 -5.69 14.41
C LYS A 134 1.54 -5.83 13.49
#